data_AF-A0A2D5B3D2-F1
#
_entry.id   AF-A0A2D5B3D2-F1
#
_cell.length_a   1.000
_cell.length_b   1.000
_cell.length_c   1.000
_cell.angle_alpha   90.00
_cell.angle_beta   90.00
_cell.angle_gamma   90.00
#
_symmetry.space_group_name_H-M   'P 1'
#
loop_
_entity.id
_entity.type
_entity.pdbx_description
1 polymer ?
#
loop_
_entity_poly.entity_id
_entity_poly.type
_entity_poly.pdbx_seq_one_letter_code
_entity_poly.pdbx_strand_id
1 'polypeptide(L)'
;MENWKRPAEEVGALMSLLLEYLPQERDELVEKNVRFQVIGARDGLDDDVVREIELTEQATRGCTGLHLVLAINYSSRHEITHAARRIAESVRRGELDVDSITEDTVSAHLYTDGIPDPDLLIRTSGEHRVSNYLLWQISYSEIHVTDLFWPDFDPAALREAIRDYAGRQRRYGAVEAD
;
A
#
# COMPACT_ATOMS: atom_id res chain seq x y z
N MET A 1 -3.24 -2.27 -12.11
CA MET A 1 -3.39 -2.73 -13.52
C MET A 1 -4.08 -1.69 -14.42
N GLU A 2 -4.92 -0.84 -13.85
CA GLU A 2 -5.80 0.09 -14.54
C GLU A 2 -5.03 1.28 -15.12
N ASN A 3 -3.90 1.65 -14.51
CA ASN A 3 -2.99 2.68 -15.02
C ASN A 3 -2.20 2.24 -16.26
N TRP A 4 -2.11 0.95 -16.57
CA TRP A 4 -1.55 0.48 -17.86
C TRP A 4 -2.46 0.79 -19.06
N LYS A 5 -3.68 1.26 -18.81
CA LYS A 5 -4.57 1.79 -19.85
C LYS A 5 -4.21 3.22 -20.25
N ARG A 6 -3.29 3.87 -19.52
CA ARG A 6 -2.77 5.20 -19.86
C ARG A 6 -1.78 5.10 -21.02
N PRO A 7 -1.47 6.21 -21.71
CA PRO A 7 -0.45 6.23 -22.75
C PRO A 7 0.87 5.64 -22.25
N ALA A 8 1.51 4.80 -23.07
CA ALA A 8 2.76 4.12 -22.69
C ALA A 8 3.87 5.09 -22.26
N GLU A 9 3.89 6.30 -22.84
CA GLU A 9 4.81 7.37 -22.48
C GLU A 9 4.62 7.88 -21.04
N GLU A 10 3.37 8.00 -20.57
CA GLU A 10 3.07 8.43 -19.20
C GLU A 10 3.47 7.34 -18.19
N VAL A 11 3.20 6.08 -18.52
CA VAL A 11 3.61 4.95 -17.67
C VAL A 11 5.14 4.83 -17.61
N GLY A 12 5.81 5.00 -18.75
CA GLY A 12 7.28 5.02 -18.83
C GLY A 12 7.88 6.16 -18.01
N ALA A 13 7.30 7.37 -18.06
CA ALA A 13 7.76 8.49 -17.27
C ALA A 13 7.67 8.23 -15.75
N LEU A 14 6.59 7.60 -15.28
CA LEU A 14 6.43 7.21 -13.88
C LEU A 14 7.49 6.19 -13.43
N MET A 15 7.81 5.21 -14.29
CA MET A 15 8.85 4.21 -13.98
C MET A 15 10.25 4.83 -14.00
N SER A 16 10.52 5.74 -14.94
CA SER A 16 11.79 6.49 -14.99
C SER A 16 12.02 7.33 -13.73
N LEU A 17 10.97 7.98 -13.20
CA LEU A 17 11.07 8.69 -11.93
C LEU A 17 11.46 7.73 -10.80
N LEU A 18 10.86 6.53 -10.74
CA LEU A 18 11.24 5.56 -9.73
C LEU A 18 12.73 5.16 -9.82
N LEU A 19 13.23 4.92 -11.04
CA LEU A 19 14.63 4.59 -11.30
C LEU A 19 15.60 5.73 -10.96
N GLU A 20 15.16 6.98 -11.10
CA GLU A 20 15.96 8.15 -10.75
C GLU A 20 16.03 8.37 -9.24
N TYR A 21 14.88 8.30 -8.56
CA TYR A 21 14.79 8.67 -7.14
C TYR A 21 15.24 7.55 -6.18
N LEU A 22 14.91 6.27 -6.45
CA LEU A 22 15.26 5.19 -5.50
C LEU A 22 16.76 5.10 -5.19
N PRO A 23 17.68 5.18 -6.17
CA PRO A 23 19.11 5.16 -5.88
C PRO A 23 19.59 6.40 -5.13
N GLN A 24 19.03 7.58 -5.44
CA GLN A 24 19.41 8.86 -4.82
C GLN A 24 18.99 8.92 -3.35
N GLU A 25 17.80 8.41 -3.05
CA GLU A 25 17.20 8.50 -1.71
C GLU A 25 17.60 7.32 -0.80
N ARG A 26 18.20 6.24 -1.33
CA ARG A 26 18.49 5.02 -0.56
C ARG A 26 19.35 5.28 0.68
N ASP A 27 20.43 6.02 0.52
CA ASP A 27 21.35 6.32 1.63
C ASP A 27 20.65 7.21 2.67
N GLU A 28 19.80 8.14 2.22
CA GLU A 28 18.99 8.99 3.09
C GLU A 28 17.95 8.18 3.87
N LEU A 29 17.29 7.19 3.26
CA LEU A 29 16.37 6.29 3.94
C LEU A 29 17.08 5.51 5.07
N VAL A 30 18.28 5.01 4.81
CA VAL A 30 19.09 4.32 5.83
C VAL A 30 19.51 5.28 6.94
N GLU A 31 20.02 6.47 6.59
CA GLU A 31 20.43 7.50 7.56
C GLU A 31 19.27 7.92 8.48
N LYS A 32 18.06 8.03 7.92
CA LYS A 32 16.83 8.37 8.65
C LYS A 32 16.18 7.17 9.35
N ASN A 33 16.78 5.99 9.32
CA ASN A 33 16.25 4.75 9.89
C ASN A 33 14.84 4.40 9.35
N VAL A 34 14.59 4.65 8.07
CA VAL A 34 13.33 4.34 7.38
C VAL A 34 13.43 2.95 6.76
N ARG A 35 12.47 2.07 7.07
CA ARG A 35 12.31 0.78 6.40
C ARG A 35 11.47 0.99 5.14
N PHE A 36 11.97 0.58 3.99
CA PHE A 36 11.27 0.70 2.71
C PHE A 36 10.72 -0.66 2.25
N GLN A 37 9.50 -0.68 1.71
CA GLN A 37 8.87 -1.85 1.12
C GLN A 37 7.96 -1.45 -0.05
N VAL A 38 7.87 -2.29 -1.07
CA VAL A 38 6.92 -2.13 -2.18
C VAL A 38 5.84 -3.21 -2.13
N ILE A 39 4.58 -2.79 -2.27
CA ILE A 39 3.43 -3.68 -2.48
C ILE A 39 2.90 -3.59 -3.91
N GLY A 40 2.47 -4.73 -4.46
CA GLY A 40 1.95 -4.84 -5.83
C GLY A 40 2.70 -5.88 -6.66
N ALA A 41 2.22 -6.09 -7.89
CA ALA A 41 2.77 -7.11 -8.78
C ALA A 41 4.11 -6.67 -9.37
N ARG A 42 5.15 -7.51 -9.21
CA ARG A 42 6.44 -7.32 -9.89
C ARG A 42 6.34 -7.66 -11.38
N ASP A 43 5.44 -8.56 -11.74
CA ASP A 43 5.15 -8.92 -13.13
C ASP A 43 4.73 -7.68 -13.94
N GLY A 44 5.47 -7.42 -15.03
CA GLY A 44 5.24 -6.29 -15.92
C GLY A 44 6.00 -5.02 -15.56
N LEU A 45 6.85 -5.04 -14.52
CA LEU A 45 7.87 -4.01 -14.31
C LEU A 45 9.15 -4.37 -15.07
N ASP A 46 9.90 -3.35 -15.51
CA ASP A 46 11.20 -3.55 -16.12
C ASP A 46 12.20 -4.12 -15.12
N ASP A 47 13.13 -4.97 -15.58
CA ASP A 47 14.10 -5.65 -14.70
C ASP A 47 14.94 -4.67 -13.88
N ASP A 48 15.28 -3.51 -14.44
CA ASP A 48 15.99 -2.46 -13.72
C ASP A 48 15.17 -1.86 -12.58
N VAL A 49 13.85 -1.69 -12.78
CA VAL A 49 12.94 -1.21 -11.74
C VAL A 49 12.87 -2.22 -10.60
N VAL A 50 12.69 -3.49 -10.93
CA VAL A 50 12.65 -4.58 -9.94
C VAL A 50 13.96 -4.61 -9.14
N ARG A 51 15.09 -4.53 -9.82
CA ARG A 51 16.43 -4.51 -9.21
C ARG A 51 16.61 -3.35 -8.25
N GLU A 52 16.22 -2.12 -8.62
CA GLU A 52 16.37 -0.96 -7.72
C GLU A 52 15.44 -1.02 -6.50
N ILE A 53 14.24 -1.58 -6.67
CA ILE A 53 13.35 -1.85 -5.53
C ILE A 53 14.01 -2.84 -4.57
N GLU A 54 14.47 -4.00 -5.06
CA GLU A 54 15.07 -5.05 -4.23
C GLU A 54 16.32 -4.56 -3.48
N LEU A 55 17.19 -3.80 -4.15
CA LEU A 55 18.38 -3.21 -3.52
C LEU A 55 18.00 -2.24 -2.39
N THR A 56 16.94 -1.46 -2.57
CA THR A 56 16.48 -0.48 -1.57
C THR A 56 15.77 -1.15 -0.39
N GLU A 57 14.93 -2.15 -0.65
CA GLU A 57 14.33 -3.01 0.39
C GLU A 57 15.41 -3.73 1.20
N GLN A 58 16.46 -4.25 0.54
CA GLN A 58 17.56 -4.94 1.20
C GLN A 58 18.40 -3.98 2.07
N ALA A 59 18.73 -2.80 1.55
CA ALA A 59 19.52 -1.80 2.28
C ALA A 59 18.81 -1.31 3.55
N THR A 60 17.48 -1.19 3.49
CA THR A 60 16.67 -0.66 4.60
C THR A 60 16.06 -1.73 5.51
N ARG A 61 16.28 -3.03 5.23
CA ARG A 61 15.63 -4.15 5.94
C ARG A 61 15.82 -4.15 7.47
N GLY A 62 16.94 -3.61 7.94
CA GLY A 62 17.27 -3.54 9.36
C GLY A 62 16.76 -2.28 10.06
N CYS A 63 16.16 -1.36 9.32
CA CYS A 63 15.62 -0.12 9.86
C CYS A 63 14.35 -0.39 10.68
N THR A 64 14.16 0.42 11.72
CA THR A 64 13.11 0.24 12.75
C THR A 64 12.24 1.48 12.95
N GLY A 65 12.51 2.56 12.22
CA GLY A 65 11.73 3.79 12.25
C GLY A 65 10.48 3.69 11.37
N LEU A 66 10.21 4.75 10.60
CA LEU A 66 9.07 4.78 9.69
C LEU A 66 9.12 3.60 8.72
N HIS A 67 8.01 2.87 8.58
CA HIS A 67 7.83 1.91 7.50
C HIS A 67 7.18 2.62 6.31
N LEU A 68 8.01 2.99 5.31
CA LEU A 68 7.55 3.60 4.08
C LEU A 68 7.17 2.49 3.08
N VAL A 69 5.88 2.36 2.82
CA VAL A 69 5.33 1.36 1.91
C VAL A 69 4.83 2.02 0.63
N LEU A 70 5.41 1.66 -0.51
CA LEU A 70 5.03 2.21 -1.81
C LEU A 70 4.22 1.19 -2.62
N ALA A 71 3.05 1.59 -3.10
CA ALA A 71 2.18 0.72 -3.91
C ALA A 71 2.47 0.90 -5.40
N ILE A 72 3.26 0.00 -6.00
CA ILE A 72 3.67 0.06 -7.41
C ILE A 72 3.02 -1.09 -8.17
N ASN A 73 2.44 -0.77 -9.34
CA ASN A 73 1.67 -1.75 -10.12
C ASN A 73 0.60 -2.47 -9.25
N TYR A 74 0.06 -1.74 -8.28
CA TYR A 74 -0.87 -2.27 -7.28
C TYR A 74 -2.33 -2.16 -7.77
N SER A 75 -3.15 -3.12 -7.32
CA SER A 75 -4.60 -3.17 -7.50
C SER A 75 -5.14 -4.14 -6.47
N SER A 76 -6.04 -3.71 -5.58
CA SER A 76 -6.51 -4.57 -4.49
C SER A 76 -7.28 -5.79 -4.99
N ARG A 77 -8.07 -5.65 -6.07
CA ARG A 77 -8.68 -6.81 -6.73
C ARG A 77 -7.65 -7.82 -7.26
N HIS A 78 -6.52 -7.34 -7.77
CA HIS A 78 -5.45 -8.22 -8.23
C HIS A 78 -4.75 -8.90 -7.03
N GLU A 79 -4.45 -8.16 -5.98
CA GLU A 79 -3.91 -8.66 -4.72
C GLU A 79 -4.78 -9.78 -4.14
N ILE A 80 -6.09 -9.54 -3.98
CA ILE A 80 -7.04 -10.55 -3.45
C ILE A 80 -7.09 -11.79 -4.36
N THR A 81 -7.07 -11.59 -5.68
CA THR A 81 -7.03 -12.72 -6.63
C THR A 81 -5.74 -13.52 -6.49
N HIS A 82 -4.61 -12.84 -6.30
CA HIS A 82 -3.31 -13.47 -6.09
C HIS A 82 -3.27 -14.25 -4.77
N ALA A 83 -3.77 -13.66 -3.67
CA ALA A 83 -3.89 -14.30 -2.37
C ALA A 83 -4.76 -15.57 -2.45
N ALA A 84 -5.94 -15.47 -3.08
CA ALA A 84 -6.85 -16.61 -3.27
C ALA A 84 -6.19 -17.77 -4.05
N ARG A 85 -5.39 -17.47 -5.08
CA ARG A 85 -4.63 -18.50 -5.82
C ARG A 85 -3.60 -19.18 -4.94
N ARG A 86 -2.83 -18.42 -4.15
CA ARG A 86 -1.82 -18.99 -3.24
C ARG A 86 -2.45 -19.87 -2.16
N ILE A 87 -3.55 -19.43 -1.58
CA ILE A 87 -4.31 -20.22 -0.60
C ILE A 87 -4.79 -21.53 -1.24
N ALA A 88 -5.38 -21.47 -2.44
CA ALA A 88 -5.84 -22.65 -3.16
C ALA A 88 -4.69 -23.62 -3.49
N GLU A 89 -3.51 -23.12 -3.82
CA GLU A 89 -2.32 -23.94 -4.07
C GLU A 89 -1.80 -24.62 -2.79
N SER A 90 -1.80 -23.94 -1.65
CA SER A 90 -1.46 -24.54 -0.36
C SER A 90 -2.47 -25.61 0.06
N VAL A 91 -3.77 -25.40 -0.18
CA VAL A 91 -4.80 -26.43 0.03
C VAL A 91 -4.54 -27.64 -0.88
N ARG A 92 -4.28 -27.42 -2.18
CA ARG A 92 -3.99 -28.50 -3.13
C ARG A 92 -2.74 -29.30 -2.75
N ARG A 93 -1.75 -28.68 -2.11
CA ARG A 93 -0.54 -29.33 -1.61
C ARG A 93 -0.72 -30.03 -0.25
N GLY A 94 -1.89 -29.88 0.38
CA GLY A 94 -2.16 -30.42 1.71
C GLY A 94 -1.47 -29.65 2.84
N GLU A 95 -1.01 -28.43 2.59
CA GLU A 95 -0.36 -27.55 3.58
C GLU A 95 -1.38 -26.76 4.41
N LEU A 96 -2.61 -26.65 3.91
CA LEU A 96 -3.70 -25.89 4.53
C LEU A 96 -5.02 -26.65 4.34
N ASP A 97 -5.84 -26.71 5.38
CA ASP A 97 -7.20 -27.27 5.29
C ASP A 97 -8.18 -26.17 4.88
N VAL A 98 -9.14 -26.49 4.01
CA VAL A 98 -10.13 -25.52 3.52
C VAL A 98 -10.98 -24.96 4.67
N ASP A 99 -11.31 -25.80 5.65
CA ASP A 99 -12.12 -25.41 6.82
C ASP A 99 -11.33 -24.58 7.84
N SER A 100 -10.00 -24.47 7.66
CA SER A 100 -9.12 -23.64 8.50
C SER A 100 -8.88 -22.23 7.93
N ILE A 101 -9.44 -21.91 6.76
CA ILE A 101 -9.30 -20.60 6.13
C ILE A 101 -10.11 -19.55 6.90
N THR A 102 -9.43 -18.50 7.35
CA THR A 102 -10.00 -17.37 8.09
C THR A 102 -9.62 -16.03 7.45
N GLU A 103 -10.13 -14.92 7.99
CA GLU A 103 -9.70 -13.56 7.62
C GLU A 103 -8.19 -13.36 7.84
N ASP A 104 -7.62 -13.96 8.90
CA ASP A 104 -6.17 -13.96 9.15
C ASP A 104 -5.42 -14.72 8.06
N THR A 105 -5.97 -15.85 7.61
CA THR A 105 -5.40 -16.60 6.49
C THR A 105 -5.36 -15.74 5.23
N VAL A 106 -6.44 -15.01 4.91
CA VAL A 106 -6.45 -14.10 3.76
C VAL A 106 -5.41 -13.01 3.94
N SER A 107 -5.39 -12.35 5.09
CA SER A 107 -4.49 -11.24 5.41
C SER A 107 -3.01 -11.64 5.27
N ALA A 108 -2.64 -12.83 5.74
CA ALA A 108 -1.30 -13.39 5.62
C ALA A 108 -0.86 -13.74 4.18
N HIS A 109 -1.79 -13.71 3.21
CA HIS A 109 -1.51 -13.97 1.79
C HIS A 109 -1.65 -12.73 0.90
N LEU A 110 -1.98 -11.56 1.47
CA LEU A 110 -1.99 -10.28 0.76
C LEU A 110 -0.56 -9.72 0.62
N TYR A 111 -0.36 -8.70 -0.22
CA TYR A 111 0.95 -8.04 -0.32
C TYR A 111 1.31 -7.25 0.93
N THR A 112 0.32 -6.96 1.77
CA THR A 112 0.46 -6.27 3.06
C THR A 112 0.65 -7.21 4.24
N ASP A 113 1.01 -8.47 4.04
CA ASP A 113 1.33 -9.38 5.16
C ASP A 113 2.35 -8.76 6.12
N GLY A 114 2.07 -8.84 7.42
CA GLY A 114 2.88 -8.20 8.47
C GLY A 114 2.80 -6.67 8.54
N ILE A 115 1.95 -6.01 7.74
CA ILE A 115 1.70 -4.58 7.78
C ILE A 115 0.31 -4.34 8.40
N PRO A 116 0.17 -3.50 9.44
CA PRO A 116 -1.13 -3.22 10.02
C PRO A 116 -2.04 -2.46 9.05
N ASP A 117 -3.34 -2.66 9.20
CA ASP A 117 -4.34 -1.91 8.45
C ASP A 117 -4.20 -0.40 8.71
N PRO A 118 -4.42 0.46 7.69
CA PRO A 118 -4.35 1.89 7.86
C PRO A 118 -5.52 2.39 8.72
N ASP A 119 -5.24 3.23 9.70
CA ASP A 119 -6.29 3.92 10.45
C ASP A 119 -6.94 5.06 9.66
N LEU A 120 -6.15 5.71 8.79
CA LEU A 120 -6.53 6.89 8.03
C LEU A 120 -6.10 6.75 6.57
N LEU A 121 -7.08 6.83 5.66
CA LEU A 121 -6.88 6.95 4.22
C LEU A 121 -7.07 8.40 3.80
N ILE A 122 -6.01 9.03 3.28
CA ILE A 122 -6.04 10.39 2.76
C ILE A 122 -6.11 10.35 1.23
N ARG A 123 -7.04 11.12 0.64
CA ARG A 123 -7.14 11.30 -0.81
C ARG A 123 -7.20 12.78 -1.18
N THR A 124 -6.27 13.20 -2.02
CA THR A 124 -6.18 14.55 -2.58
C THR A 124 -7.07 14.73 -3.80
N SER A 125 -7.13 15.95 -4.32
CA SER A 125 -7.83 16.40 -5.55
C SER A 125 -9.36 16.32 -5.53
N GLY A 126 -9.98 16.24 -4.34
CA GLY A 126 -11.44 16.30 -4.17
C GLY A 126 -12.20 15.05 -4.63
N GLU A 127 -11.51 13.95 -4.91
CA GLU A 127 -12.13 12.78 -5.53
C GLU A 127 -12.66 11.78 -4.51
N HIS A 128 -13.99 11.69 -4.39
CA HIS A 128 -14.67 10.79 -3.44
C HIS A 128 -14.78 9.34 -3.95
N ARG A 129 -13.66 8.66 -4.05
CA ARG A 129 -13.58 7.22 -4.38
C ARG A 129 -12.31 6.62 -3.80
N VAL A 130 -12.27 5.30 -3.67
CA VAL A 130 -11.06 4.58 -3.23
C VAL A 130 -10.18 4.18 -4.43
N SER A 131 -10.80 3.94 -5.59
CA SER A 131 -10.09 3.56 -6.82
C SER A 131 -9.24 2.29 -6.69
N ASN A 132 -9.80 1.23 -6.07
CA ASN A 132 -9.18 -0.09 -5.97
C ASN A 132 -7.86 -0.11 -5.14
N TYR A 133 -7.74 0.83 -4.21
CA TYR A 133 -6.62 0.94 -3.27
C TYR A 133 -6.99 0.27 -1.92
N LEU A 134 -6.20 -0.72 -1.49
CA LEU A 134 -6.27 -1.34 -0.17
C LEU A 134 -7.68 -1.80 0.29
N LEU A 135 -8.52 -2.35 -0.60
CA LEU A 135 -9.94 -2.62 -0.32
C LEU A 135 -10.19 -3.53 0.88
N TRP A 136 -9.30 -4.48 1.13
CA TRP A 136 -9.37 -5.35 2.31
C TRP A 136 -8.99 -4.58 3.56
N GLN A 137 -7.84 -3.90 3.49
CA GLN A 137 -7.17 -3.26 4.61
C GLN A 137 -7.93 -2.01 5.08
N ILE A 138 -8.65 -1.31 4.21
CA ILE A 138 -9.37 -0.08 4.59
C ILE A 138 -10.77 -0.30 5.15
N SER A 139 -11.13 -1.55 5.47
CA SER A 139 -12.49 -1.93 5.87
C SER A 139 -13.04 -1.08 7.04
N TYR A 140 -12.16 -0.66 7.96
CA TYR A 140 -12.47 0.20 9.11
C TYR A 140 -11.60 1.48 9.18
N SER A 141 -11.00 1.89 8.06
CA SER A 141 -10.26 3.15 7.99
C SER A 141 -11.20 4.34 7.98
N GLU A 142 -10.77 5.42 8.61
CA GLU A 142 -11.35 6.73 8.37
C GLU A 142 -10.84 7.29 7.04
N ILE A 143 -11.72 7.93 6.27
CA ILE A 143 -11.37 8.50 4.98
C ILE A 143 -11.40 10.03 5.07
N HIS A 144 -10.27 10.66 4.79
CA HIS A 144 -10.11 12.11 4.66
C HIS A 144 -9.90 12.48 3.19
N VAL A 145 -10.81 13.26 2.62
CA VAL A 145 -10.70 13.76 1.24
C VAL A 145 -10.45 15.27 1.29
N THR A 146 -9.47 15.75 0.54
CA THR A 146 -9.12 17.17 0.43
C THR A 146 -9.08 17.62 -1.03
N ASP A 147 -9.47 18.88 -1.28
CA ASP A 147 -9.44 19.50 -2.61
C ASP A 147 -8.03 19.90 -3.06
N LEU A 148 -7.04 19.90 -2.15
CA LEU A 148 -5.63 20.16 -2.49
C LEU A 148 -5.15 19.14 -3.52
N PHE A 149 -4.41 19.58 -4.54
CA PHE A 149 -3.70 18.67 -5.43
C PHE A 149 -2.46 18.09 -4.72
N TRP A 150 -1.97 16.92 -5.15
CA TRP A 150 -0.82 16.26 -4.54
C TRP A 150 0.44 17.15 -4.43
N PRO A 151 0.82 17.95 -5.44
CA PRO A 151 1.96 18.87 -5.32
C PRO A 151 1.78 19.97 -4.27
N ASP A 152 0.54 20.29 -3.90
CA ASP A 152 0.19 21.31 -2.90
C ASP A 152 -0.03 20.71 -1.50
N PHE A 153 0.05 19.38 -1.36
CA PHE A 153 -0.18 18.70 -0.08
C PHE A 153 1.08 18.73 0.79
N ASP A 154 1.14 19.72 1.68
CA ASP A 154 2.30 19.99 2.52
C ASP A 154 2.19 19.40 3.95
N PRO A 155 3.20 19.58 4.82
CA PRO A 155 3.11 19.11 6.21
C PRO A 155 2.00 19.77 7.04
N ALA A 156 1.50 20.95 6.67
CA ALA A 156 0.36 21.57 7.37
C ALA A 156 -0.95 20.85 7.02
N ALA A 157 -1.13 20.50 5.74
CA ALA A 157 -2.25 19.69 5.26
C ALA A 157 -2.26 18.29 5.89
N LEU A 158 -1.11 17.62 6.02
CA LEU A 158 -1.04 16.33 6.72
C LEU A 158 -1.48 16.44 8.20
N ARG A 159 -1.05 17.50 8.91
CA ARG A 159 -1.48 17.75 10.29
C ARG A 159 -2.98 18.04 10.39
N GLU A 160 -3.59 18.62 9.36
CA GLU A 160 -5.03 18.84 9.30
C GLU A 160 -5.77 17.50 9.13
N ALA A 161 -5.34 16.65 8.21
CA ALA A 161 -5.91 15.32 8.03
C ALA A 161 -5.83 14.46 9.32
N ILE A 162 -4.71 14.54 10.04
CA ILE A 162 -4.55 13.86 11.33
C ILE A 162 -5.48 14.45 12.41
N ARG A 163 -5.69 15.77 12.40
CA ARG A 163 -6.64 16.42 13.33
C ARG A 163 -8.09 16.02 13.04
N ASP A 164 -8.46 15.96 11.76
CA ASP A 164 -9.76 15.43 11.35
C ASP A 164 -9.96 14.00 11.85
N TYR A 165 -9.00 13.11 11.60
CA TYR A 165 -9.00 11.74 12.13
C TYR A 165 -9.17 11.68 13.65
N ALA A 166 -8.38 12.47 14.40
CA ALA A 166 -8.42 12.47 15.86
C ALA A 166 -9.76 12.97 16.43
N GLY A 167 -10.53 13.74 15.65
CA GLY A 167 -11.87 14.20 16.02
C GLY A 167 -12.97 13.15 15.81
N ARG A 168 -12.69 12.03 15.15
CA ARG A 168 -13.69 11.01 14.83
C ARG A 168 -13.91 10.03 15.97
N GLN A 169 -15.16 9.64 16.18
CA GLN A 169 -15.53 8.57 17.11
C GLN A 169 -15.56 7.23 16.37
N ARG A 170 -14.53 6.41 16.54
CA ARG A 170 -14.46 5.07 15.93
C ARG A 170 -15.32 4.10 16.74
N ARG A 171 -16.36 3.57 16.09
CA ARG A 171 -17.35 2.70 16.75
C ARG A 171 -17.15 1.22 16.44
N TYR A 172 -16.38 0.84 15.42
CA TYR A 172 -16.12 -0.58 15.02
C TYR A 172 -17.36 -1.50 15.05
N GLY A 173 -18.53 -0.96 14.68
CA GLY A 173 -19.80 -1.71 14.72
C GLY A 173 -20.50 -1.78 16.08
N ALA A 174 -19.95 -1.19 17.15
CA ALA A 174 -20.60 -1.05 18.45
C ALA A 174 -21.57 0.16 18.46
N VAL A 175 -22.76 -0.04 19.03
CA VAL A 175 -23.74 1.03 19.29
C VAL A 175 -23.48 1.54 20.71
N GLU A 176 -23.43 2.86 20.92
CA GLU A 176 -23.45 3.43 22.28
C GLU A 176 -24.73 2.96 22.96
N ALA A 177 -24.60 2.34 24.13
CA ALA A 177 -25.75 2.07 24.97
C ALA A 177 -26.24 3.40 25.54
N ASP A 178 -27.53 3.70 25.32
CA ASP A 178 -28.25 4.86 25.89
C ASP A 178 -28.11 4.94 27.43
#